data_AF-T5AKF9-F1
#
_entry.id   AF-T5AKF9-F1
#
_cell.length_a   1.000
_cell.length_b   1.000
_cell.length_c   1.000
_cell.angle_alpha   90.00
_cell.angle_beta   90.00
_cell.angle_gamma   90.00
#
_symmetry.space_group_name_H-M   'P 1'
#
loop_
_entity.id
_entity.type
_entity.pdbx_description
1 polymer ?
#
loop_
_entity_poly.entity_id
_entity_poly.type
_entity_poly.pdbx_seq_one_letter_code
_entity_poly.pdbx_strand_id
1 'polypeptide(L)'
;MLPSDQGVQTGVILTTSLATFITGFLFGVFTSRGYLISPALSDERHHNLRDPVESEESDIDEDESLLDHAPNWANGEQADRKQGLRVERKEEKPSPSPTLGGNEECKLVLVVRTDLGMTKGKIAAQCSHATLACFKKLARADPDSPLGKILARWENLGQAKIALQVKGREEILDLRRKARAAGLTAEVVQDAGRTQIEAGSVTVLGVGPAPKSAVDKVTGHLKLL
;
A
#
# COMPACT_ATOMS: atom_id res chain seq x y z
N MET A 1 11.41 50.14 -48.55
CA MET A 1 11.20 49.28 -47.38
C MET A 1 11.10 50.21 -46.17
N LEU A 2 9.89 50.45 -45.68
CA LEU A 2 9.66 51.35 -44.54
C LEU A 2 10.16 50.65 -43.26
N PRO A 3 10.85 51.36 -42.35
CA PRO A 3 11.36 50.76 -41.12
C PRO A 3 10.18 50.36 -40.24
N SER A 4 10.11 49.08 -39.90
CA SER A 4 9.13 48.56 -38.94
C SER A 4 9.34 49.26 -37.60
N ASP A 5 8.31 49.96 -37.15
CA ASP A 5 8.30 50.73 -35.91
C ASP A 5 8.41 49.77 -34.70
N GLN A 6 9.65 49.54 -34.25
CA GLN A 6 9.99 48.60 -33.18
C GLN A 6 9.23 48.91 -31.88
N GLY A 7 8.83 50.17 -31.66
CA GLY A 7 8.02 50.56 -30.51
C GLY A 7 6.62 49.95 -30.55
N VAL A 8 5.99 49.92 -31.72
CA VAL A 8 4.66 49.33 -31.91
C VAL A 8 4.71 47.82 -31.71
N GLN A 9 5.71 47.15 -32.28
CA GLN A 9 5.86 45.70 -32.15
C GLN A 9 6.12 45.29 -30.68
N THR A 10 6.95 46.04 -29.95
CA THR A 10 7.23 45.79 -28.53
C THR A 10 5.98 46.03 -27.67
N GLY A 11 5.21 47.08 -27.96
CA GLY A 11 3.94 47.36 -27.28
C GLY A 11 2.90 46.26 -27.47
N VAL A 12 2.79 45.70 -28.68
CA VAL A 12 1.89 44.57 -28.96
C VAL A 12 2.31 43.33 -28.17
N ILE A 13 3.60 42.99 -28.14
CA ILE A 13 4.08 41.81 -27.41
C ILE A 13 3.82 41.92 -25.90
N LEU A 14 4.09 43.09 -25.30
CA LEU A 14 3.89 43.31 -23.87
C LEU A 14 2.41 43.26 -23.49
N THR A 15 1.54 43.88 -24.28
CA THR A 15 0.10 43.90 -24.01
C THR A 15 -0.54 42.52 -24.17
N THR A 16 -0.17 41.76 -25.22
CA THR A 16 -0.66 40.39 -25.40
C THR A 16 -0.16 39.46 -24.29
N SER A 17 1.10 39.58 -23.87
CA SER A 17 1.66 38.76 -22.79
C SER A 17 0.99 39.04 -21.44
N LEU A 18 0.69 40.30 -21.16
CA LEU A 18 -0.02 40.68 -19.94
C LEU A 18 -1.47 40.19 -19.95
N ALA A 19 -2.16 40.31 -21.09
CA ALA A 19 -3.54 39.87 -21.23
C ALA A 19 -3.67 38.34 -21.09
N THR A 20 -2.77 37.56 -21.70
CA THR A 20 -2.78 36.10 -21.57
C THR A 20 -2.44 35.64 -20.16
N PHE A 21 -1.48 36.30 -19.49
CA PHE A 21 -1.12 36.00 -18.12
C PHE A 21 -2.28 36.25 -17.14
N ILE A 22 -2.93 37.41 -17.22
CA ILE A 22 -4.06 37.74 -16.34
C ILE A 22 -5.23 36.79 -16.59
N THR A 23 -5.56 36.51 -17.85
CA THR A 23 -6.66 35.61 -18.20
C THR A 23 -6.39 34.19 -17.71
N GLY A 24 -5.18 33.67 -17.91
CA GLY A 24 -4.78 32.34 -17.43
C GLY A 24 -4.77 32.24 -15.91
N PHE A 25 -4.29 33.29 -15.21
CA PHE A 25 -4.29 33.34 -13.75
C PHE A 25 -5.71 33.35 -13.18
N LEU A 26 -6.60 34.19 -13.71
CA LEU A 26 -8.00 34.25 -13.29
C LEU A 26 -8.73 32.93 -13.58
N PHE A 27 -8.47 32.31 -14.74
CA PHE A 27 -9.02 31.00 -15.06
C PHE A 27 -8.54 29.93 -14.09
N GLY A 28 -7.24 29.88 -13.77
CA GLY A 28 -6.69 28.95 -12.77
C GLY A 28 -7.24 29.17 -11.35
N VAL A 29 -7.47 30.43 -10.94
CA VAL A 29 -8.14 30.73 -9.65
C VAL A 29 -9.61 30.30 -9.69
N PHE A 30 -10.30 30.47 -10.80
CA PHE A 30 -11.69 30.05 -10.98
C PHE A 30 -11.84 28.52 -10.98
N THR A 31 -10.91 27.80 -11.60
CA THR A 31 -10.89 26.32 -11.60
C THR A 31 -10.56 25.75 -10.21
N SER A 32 -9.55 26.31 -9.53
CA SER A 32 -9.11 25.85 -8.20
C SER A 32 -10.11 26.16 -7.08
N ARG A 33 -10.91 27.21 -7.22
CA ARG A 33 -12.03 27.50 -6.31
C ARG A 33 -13.29 26.68 -6.58
N GLY A 34 -13.25 25.74 -7.52
CA GLY A 34 -14.31 24.77 -7.73
C GLY A 34 -15.50 25.26 -8.55
N TYR A 35 -15.41 26.41 -9.23
CA TYR A 35 -16.53 26.92 -10.04
C TYR A 35 -16.77 26.16 -11.36
N LEU A 36 -15.83 25.31 -11.78
CA LEU A 36 -15.99 24.43 -12.96
C LEU A 36 -16.65 23.08 -12.65
N ILE A 37 -16.54 22.59 -11.42
CA ILE A 37 -17.18 21.36 -10.99
C ILE A 37 -18.33 21.79 -10.09
N SER A 38 -19.56 21.72 -10.59
CA SER A 38 -20.74 22.11 -9.83
C SER A 38 -20.70 21.51 -8.41
N PRO A 39 -20.98 22.28 -7.34
CA PRO A 39 -21.05 21.75 -5.99
C PRO A 39 -21.92 20.49 -5.90
N ALA A 40 -22.99 20.42 -6.70
CA ALA A 40 -23.87 19.26 -6.80
C ALA A 40 -23.14 17.97 -7.25
N LEU A 41 -22.13 18.07 -8.13
CA LEU A 41 -21.34 16.92 -8.58
C LEU A 41 -20.28 16.50 -7.55
N SER A 42 -19.77 17.44 -6.75
CA SER A 42 -18.94 17.10 -5.58
C SER A 42 -19.78 16.44 -4.50
N ASP A 43 -20.99 16.93 -4.26
CA ASP A 43 -21.92 16.37 -3.29
C ASP A 43 -22.43 14.99 -3.72
N GLU A 44 -22.73 14.75 -5.01
CA GLU A 44 -23.04 13.43 -5.55
C GLU A 44 -21.88 12.45 -5.40
N ARG A 45 -20.63 12.87 -5.66
CA ARG A 45 -19.45 12.03 -5.42
C ARG A 45 -19.31 11.69 -3.94
N HIS A 46 -19.55 12.64 -3.04
CA HIS A 46 -19.52 12.41 -1.60
C HIS A 46 -20.67 11.53 -1.10
N HIS A 47 -21.85 11.62 -1.73
CA HIS A 47 -23.00 10.77 -1.47
C HIS A 47 -22.73 9.33 -1.90
N ASN A 48 -22.23 9.10 -3.12
CA ASN A 48 -21.89 7.77 -3.62
C ASN A 48 -20.80 7.06 -2.80
N LEU A 49 -19.94 7.83 -2.10
CA LEU A 49 -18.94 7.28 -1.18
C LEU A 49 -19.51 6.93 0.20
N ARG A 50 -20.71 7.39 0.56
CA ARG A 50 -21.30 7.29 1.90
C ARG A 50 -22.65 6.58 1.94
N ASP A 51 -23.25 6.28 0.79
CA ASP A 51 -24.52 5.57 0.70
C ASP A 51 -24.33 4.06 0.90
N PRO A 52 -24.93 3.43 1.93
CA PRO A 52 -24.85 2.01 2.17
C PRO A 52 -25.93 1.19 1.44
N VAL A 53 -26.77 1.80 0.61
CA VAL A 53 -27.83 1.08 -0.10
C VAL A 53 -27.22 0.22 -1.22
N GLU A 54 -27.31 -1.10 -1.02
CA GLU A 54 -27.04 -2.12 -2.04
C GLU A 54 -27.86 -1.79 -3.29
N SER A 55 -27.17 -1.64 -4.43
CA SER A 55 -27.87 -1.62 -5.72
C SER A 55 -28.59 -2.95 -5.88
N GLU A 56 -29.91 -2.93 -6.01
CA GLU A 56 -30.67 -4.12 -6.40
C GLU A 56 -30.11 -4.60 -7.76
N GLU A 57 -29.38 -5.72 -7.73
CA GLU A 57 -28.86 -6.38 -8.92
C GLU A 57 -30.06 -6.87 -9.74
N SER A 58 -30.19 -6.37 -10.97
CA SER A 58 -31.07 -6.96 -11.97
C SER A 58 -30.47 -8.28 -12.44
N ASP A 59 -31.20 -9.39 -12.28
CA ASP A 59 -30.90 -10.66 -12.94
C ASP A 59 -30.75 -10.44 -14.45
N ILE A 60 -29.54 -10.63 -14.98
CA ILE A 60 -29.26 -10.59 -16.41
C ILE A 60 -28.57 -11.90 -16.80
N ASP A 61 -29.08 -12.50 -17.87
CA ASP A 61 -29.05 -13.91 -18.23
C ASP A 61 -27.64 -14.54 -18.34
N GLU A 62 -27.53 -15.77 -17.85
CA GLU A 62 -26.33 -16.62 -17.77
C GLU A 62 -25.89 -17.21 -19.12
N ASP A 63 -25.60 -16.39 -20.13
CA ASP A 63 -25.03 -16.92 -21.36
C ASP A 63 -24.10 -15.90 -22.05
N GLU A 64 -22.83 -16.30 -22.23
CA GLU A 64 -21.79 -15.63 -23.03
C GLU A 64 -21.06 -14.42 -22.43
N SER A 65 -20.26 -14.68 -21.38
CA SER A 65 -18.79 -14.52 -21.42
C SER A 65 -18.22 -14.65 -20.01
N LEU A 66 -17.19 -15.48 -19.89
CA LEU A 66 -16.50 -15.84 -18.64
C LEU A 66 -15.58 -14.69 -18.16
N LEU A 67 -16.13 -13.49 -18.05
CA LEU A 67 -15.56 -12.36 -17.33
C LEU A 67 -16.07 -12.47 -15.89
N ASP A 68 -15.25 -13.06 -15.03
CA ASP A 68 -15.43 -13.09 -13.58
C ASP A 68 -15.38 -11.62 -13.09
N HIS A 69 -16.54 -10.98 -13.11
CA HIS A 69 -16.79 -9.66 -12.55
C HIS A 69 -16.40 -9.76 -11.07
N ALA A 70 -15.28 -9.14 -10.71
CA ALA A 70 -14.83 -9.10 -9.33
C ALA A 70 -15.97 -8.55 -8.46
N PRO A 71 -16.59 -9.36 -7.59
CA PRO A 71 -17.67 -8.87 -6.74
C PRO A 71 -17.09 -7.79 -5.82
N ASN A 72 -17.90 -6.78 -5.53
CA ASN A 72 -17.61 -5.61 -4.70
C ASN A 72 -16.45 -5.81 -3.69
N TRP A 73 -15.25 -5.34 -4.04
CA TRP A 73 -14.04 -5.40 -3.19
C TRP A 73 -14.00 -4.27 -2.15
N ALA A 74 -15.09 -3.52 -1.94
CA ALA A 74 -15.15 -2.57 -0.84
C ALA A 74 -15.18 -3.37 0.48
N ASN A 75 -14.06 -3.33 1.21
CA ASN A 75 -14.02 -3.83 2.57
C ASN A 75 -14.98 -3.00 3.44
N GLY A 76 -16.11 -3.60 3.84
CA GLY A 76 -16.92 -3.02 4.93
C GLY A 76 -16.06 -2.82 6.18
N GLU A 77 -16.34 -1.79 6.97
CA GLU A 77 -15.52 -1.37 8.13
C GLU A 77 -15.27 -2.50 9.15
N GLN A 78 -16.21 -3.45 9.25
CA GLN A 78 -16.09 -4.65 10.09
C GLN A 78 -15.04 -5.65 9.56
N ALA A 79 -14.81 -5.69 8.25
CA ALA A 79 -13.82 -6.55 7.60
C ALA A 79 -12.40 -6.05 7.82
N ASP A 80 -12.18 -4.73 7.78
CA ASP A 80 -10.90 -4.11 8.09
C ASP A 80 -10.49 -4.35 9.55
N ARG A 81 -11.48 -4.37 10.48
CA ARG A 81 -11.24 -4.80 11.87
C ARG A 81 -10.82 -6.27 11.96
N LYS A 82 -11.48 -7.17 11.23
CA LYS A 82 -11.14 -8.62 11.21
C LYS A 82 -9.80 -8.91 10.53
N GLN A 83 -9.41 -8.15 9.51
CA GLN A 83 -8.11 -8.23 8.85
C GLN A 83 -6.97 -7.58 9.66
N GLY A 84 -7.25 -7.02 10.85
CA GLY A 84 -6.24 -6.36 11.67
C GLY A 84 -5.73 -5.04 11.09
N LEU A 85 -6.44 -4.44 10.13
CA LEU A 85 -6.04 -3.19 9.46
C LEU A 85 -6.09 -1.99 10.42
N ARG A 86 -6.85 -2.13 11.52
CA ARG A 86 -6.87 -1.23 12.67
C ARG A 86 -6.35 -1.97 13.91
N VAL A 87 -5.05 -1.87 14.13
CA VAL A 87 -4.36 -2.43 15.32
C VAL A 87 -4.87 -1.69 16.56
N GLU A 88 -5.59 -2.38 17.46
CA GLU A 88 -5.74 -1.91 18.84
C GLU A 88 -4.36 -1.79 19.49
N ARG A 89 -4.13 -0.68 20.20
CA ARG A 89 -2.88 -0.35 20.88
C ARG A 89 -2.60 -1.41 21.95
N LYS A 90 -1.83 -2.45 21.63
CA LYS A 90 -1.10 -3.24 22.62
C LYS A 90 0.30 -2.67 22.77
N GLU A 91 0.62 -2.24 23.98
CA GLU A 91 1.97 -1.85 24.39
C GLU A 91 2.86 -3.11 24.43
N GLU A 92 3.50 -3.45 23.30
CA GLU A 92 4.60 -4.42 23.28
C GLU A 92 5.88 -3.70 23.78
N LYS A 93 6.55 -4.26 24.80
CA LYS A 93 7.83 -3.76 25.34
C LYS A 93 8.90 -3.67 24.24
N PRO A 94 9.80 -2.67 24.27
CA PRO A 94 10.84 -2.53 23.25
C PRO A 94 11.79 -3.72 23.28
N SER A 95 11.79 -4.48 22.18
CA SER A 95 12.72 -5.58 21.91
C SER A 95 14.14 -5.03 21.64
N PRO A 96 15.20 -5.80 21.93
CA PRO A 96 16.58 -5.37 21.72
C PRO A 96 16.81 -5.00 20.24
N SER A 97 17.47 -3.86 20.02
CA SER A 97 17.84 -3.35 18.71
C SER A 97 18.92 -4.24 18.08
N PRO A 98 18.75 -4.71 16.84
CA PRO A 98 19.86 -5.33 16.14
C PRO A 98 20.96 -4.28 15.89
N THR A 99 22.21 -4.72 15.84
CA THR A 99 23.35 -3.90 15.36
C THR A 99 23.18 -3.64 13.87
N LEU A 100 22.40 -2.61 13.52
CA LEU A 100 21.91 -2.28 12.17
C LEU A 100 22.80 -1.26 11.43
N GLY A 101 24.05 -1.09 11.87
CA GLY A 101 24.93 0.02 11.50
C GLY A 101 25.64 -0.07 10.14
N GLY A 102 25.43 -1.10 9.32
CA GLY A 102 26.07 -1.23 8.00
C GLY A 102 25.26 -0.55 6.89
N ASN A 103 25.90 -0.10 5.80
CA ASN A 103 25.22 0.39 4.58
C ASN A 103 24.70 -0.76 3.68
N GLU A 104 24.20 -1.82 4.31
CA GLU A 104 23.71 -3.01 3.62
C GLU A 104 22.32 -2.77 3.01
N GLU A 105 22.05 -3.45 1.89
CA GLU A 105 20.73 -3.55 1.25
C GLU A 105 19.67 -4.04 2.25
N CYS A 106 18.54 -3.34 2.32
CA CYS A 106 17.39 -3.77 3.09
C CYS A 106 16.40 -4.54 2.21
N LYS A 107 15.76 -5.56 2.76
CA LYS A 107 14.70 -6.32 2.09
C LYS A 107 13.57 -6.67 3.03
N LEU A 108 12.39 -6.89 2.45
CA LEU A 108 11.23 -7.48 3.10
C LEU A 108 11.01 -8.88 2.50
N VAL A 109 10.89 -9.90 3.34
CA VAL A 109 10.56 -11.25 2.90
C VAL A 109 9.10 -11.56 3.25
N LEU A 110 8.38 -12.14 2.30
CA LEU A 110 6.99 -12.54 2.40
C LEU A 110 6.92 -14.06 2.33
N VAL A 111 6.75 -14.71 3.48
CA VAL A 111 6.70 -16.16 3.61
C VAL A 111 5.25 -16.63 3.49
N VAL A 112 4.94 -17.32 2.40
CA VAL A 112 3.58 -17.72 2.01
C VAL A 112 3.35 -19.20 2.31
N ARG A 113 2.22 -19.52 2.92
CA ARG A 113 1.76 -20.91 3.06
C ARG A 113 1.17 -21.44 1.77
N THR A 114 1.84 -22.42 1.17
CA THR A 114 1.40 -23.06 -0.07
C THR A 114 0.48 -24.27 0.15
N ASP A 115 0.42 -24.79 1.38
CA ASP A 115 -0.49 -25.89 1.76
C ASP A 115 -1.97 -25.50 1.71
N LEU A 116 -2.26 -24.20 1.71
CA LEU A 116 -3.61 -23.66 1.70
C LEU A 116 -4.27 -23.60 0.31
N GLY A 117 -3.55 -23.95 -0.76
CA GLY A 117 -4.10 -23.92 -2.13
C GLY A 117 -4.56 -22.54 -2.60
N MET A 118 -3.98 -21.45 -2.08
CA MET A 118 -4.36 -20.09 -2.45
C MET A 118 -4.16 -19.83 -3.95
N THR A 119 -5.14 -19.18 -4.59
CA THR A 119 -4.99 -18.67 -5.96
C THR A 119 -3.95 -17.55 -6.02
N LYS A 120 -3.37 -17.32 -7.21
CA LYS A 120 -2.33 -16.28 -7.43
C LYS A 120 -2.79 -14.89 -6.96
N GLY A 121 -4.04 -14.51 -7.27
CA GLY A 121 -4.61 -13.23 -6.86
C GLY A 121 -4.73 -13.11 -5.33
N LYS A 122 -5.16 -14.18 -4.66
CA LYS A 122 -5.24 -14.20 -3.20
C LYS A 122 -3.87 -14.09 -2.55
N ILE A 123 -2.87 -14.81 -3.07
CA ILE A 123 -1.49 -14.69 -2.58
C ILE A 123 -1.00 -13.24 -2.68
N ALA A 124 -1.22 -12.59 -3.82
CA ALA A 124 -0.81 -11.20 -4.04
C ALA A 124 -1.48 -10.23 -3.04
N ALA A 125 -2.77 -10.38 -2.79
CA ALA A 125 -3.49 -9.59 -1.79
C ALA A 125 -2.93 -9.80 -0.38
N GLN A 126 -2.74 -11.05 0.05
CA GLN A 126 -2.21 -11.38 1.38
C GLN A 126 -0.77 -10.90 1.57
N CYS A 127 0.06 -11.00 0.53
CA CYS A 127 1.42 -10.43 0.50
C CYS A 127 1.41 -8.90 0.65
N SER A 128 0.45 -8.23 0.03
CA SER A 128 0.26 -6.78 0.13
C SER A 128 -0.15 -6.38 1.55
N HIS A 129 -1.06 -7.12 2.18
CA HIS A 129 -1.42 -6.92 3.59
C HIS A 129 -0.23 -7.10 4.53
N ALA A 130 0.58 -8.15 4.33
CA ALA A 130 1.77 -8.41 5.15
C ALA A 130 2.80 -7.29 5.02
N THR A 131 3.00 -6.79 3.80
CA THR A 131 3.86 -5.64 3.52
C THR A 131 3.41 -4.40 4.26
N LEU A 132 2.12 -4.06 4.15
CA LEU A 132 1.56 -2.88 4.80
C LEU A 132 1.62 -2.98 6.32
N ALA A 133 1.41 -4.17 6.88
CA ALA A 133 1.53 -4.41 8.32
C ALA A 133 2.97 -4.17 8.82
N CYS A 134 3.97 -4.71 8.12
CA CYS A 134 5.38 -4.50 8.44
C CYS A 134 5.78 -3.03 8.31
N PHE A 135 5.37 -2.37 7.22
CA PHE A 135 5.60 -0.96 6.98
C PHE A 135 5.02 -0.10 8.11
N LYS A 136 3.72 -0.26 8.43
CA LYS A 136 3.05 0.49 9.49
C LYS A 136 3.70 0.28 10.86
N LYS A 137 4.25 -0.91 11.13
CA LYS A 137 4.96 -1.17 12.39
C LYS A 137 6.25 -0.38 12.49
N LEU A 138 7.03 -0.30 11.42
CA LEU A 138 8.27 0.49 11.38
C LEU A 138 8.01 1.99 11.30
N ALA A 139 7.00 2.42 10.54
CA ALA A 139 6.67 3.83 10.31
C ALA A 139 6.19 4.56 11.58
N ARG A 140 5.85 3.80 12.65
CA ARG A 140 5.53 4.35 13.97
C ARG A 140 6.77 4.69 14.80
N ALA A 141 7.94 4.19 14.42
CA ALA A 141 9.19 4.52 15.11
C ALA A 141 9.62 5.94 14.76
N ASP A 142 10.39 6.55 15.67
CA ASP A 142 11.05 7.84 15.43
C ASP A 142 11.91 7.75 14.14
N PRO A 143 11.80 8.69 13.19
CA PRO A 143 12.63 8.73 11.97
C PRO A 143 14.13 8.64 12.23
N ASP A 144 14.62 9.21 13.33
CA ASP A 144 16.05 9.24 13.67
C ASP A 144 16.53 7.95 14.37
N SER A 145 15.59 7.12 14.81
CA SER A 145 15.87 5.81 15.41
C SER A 145 16.49 4.84 14.41
N PRO A 146 17.17 3.76 14.89
CA PRO A 146 17.67 2.71 14.00
C PRO A 146 16.59 2.11 13.10
N LEU A 147 15.36 1.98 13.61
CA LEU A 147 14.22 1.44 12.85
C LEU A 147 13.73 2.41 11.77
N GLY A 148 13.65 3.71 12.08
CA GLY A 148 13.32 4.75 11.11
C GLY A 148 14.34 4.81 9.96
N LYS A 149 15.63 4.73 10.28
CA LYS A 149 16.72 4.68 9.29
C LYS A 149 16.66 3.45 8.38
N ILE A 150 16.26 2.29 8.91
CA ILE A 150 16.07 1.07 8.10
C ILE A 150 14.92 1.25 7.13
N LEU A 151 13.80 1.78 7.61
CA LEU A 151 12.63 2.02 6.80
C LEU A 151 12.96 2.98 5.66
N ALA A 152 13.53 4.14 5.98
CA ALA A 152 13.97 5.13 5.00
C ALA A 152 14.96 4.54 3.99
N ARG A 153 15.90 3.70 4.44
CA ARG A 153 16.83 3.02 3.55
C ARG A 153 16.12 2.06 2.60
N TRP A 154 15.21 1.23 3.11
CA TRP A 154 14.44 0.31 2.27
C TRP A 154 13.61 1.07 1.23
N GLU A 155 13.00 2.20 1.62
CA GLU A 155 12.28 3.09 0.70
C GLU A 155 13.18 3.68 -0.39
N ASN A 156 14.36 4.17 0.00
CA ASN A 156 15.32 4.77 -0.92
C ASN A 156 16.02 3.75 -1.84
N LEU A 157 16.05 2.46 -1.46
CA LEU A 157 16.68 1.38 -2.22
C LEU A 157 15.65 0.50 -2.97
N GLY A 158 14.51 1.08 -3.37
CA GLY A 158 13.55 0.42 -4.26
C GLY A 158 12.62 -0.60 -3.59
N GLN A 159 12.60 -0.65 -2.26
CA GLN A 159 11.64 -1.41 -1.46
C GLN A 159 11.59 -2.90 -1.84
N ALA A 160 12.75 -3.55 -1.91
CA ALA A 160 12.87 -4.96 -2.30
C ALA A 160 11.94 -5.88 -1.47
N LYS A 161 11.14 -6.70 -2.17
CA LYS A 161 10.20 -7.68 -1.61
C LYS A 161 10.47 -9.05 -2.25
N ILE A 162 10.66 -10.07 -1.43
CA ILE A 162 10.96 -11.43 -1.90
C ILE A 162 9.91 -12.39 -1.35
N ALA A 163 9.21 -13.10 -2.24
CA ALA A 163 8.23 -14.11 -1.87
C ALA A 163 8.90 -15.48 -1.71
N LEU A 164 8.74 -16.09 -0.54
CA LEU A 164 9.23 -17.43 -0.21
C LEU A 164 8.05 -18.31 0.19
N GLN A 165 8.25 -19.64 0.17
CA GLN A 165 7.21 -20.60 0.48
C GLN A 165 7.53 -21.49 1.68
N VAL A 166 6.47 -21.86 2.40
CA VAL A 166 6.44 -22.85 3.48
C VAL A 166 5.17 -23.70 3.36
N LYS A 167 5.18 -24.89 3.98
CA LYS A 167 4.07 -25.86 3.86
C LYS A 167 3.21 -25.98 5.11
N GLY A 168 3.45 -25.18 6.16
CA GLY A 168 2.77 -25.36 7.42
C GLY A 168 2.63 -24.10 8.26
N ARG A 169 1.57 -24.10 9.08
CA ARG A 169 1.30 -23.04 10.06
C ARG A 169 2.40 -22.91 11.11
N GLU A 170 2.85 -24.04 11.66
CA GLU A 170 3.84 -24.06 12.74
C GLU A 170 5.17 -23.46 12.27
N GLU A 171 5.58 -23.73 11.03
CA GLU A 171 6.78 -23.16 10.44
C GLU A 171 6.71 -21.62 10.36
N ILE A 172 5.55 -21.06 9.98
CA ILE A 172 5.34 -19.60 10.04
C ILE A 172 5.50 -19.07 11.47
N LEU A 173 4.90 -19.73 12.46
CA LEU A 173 4.96 -19.26 13.85
C LEU A 173 6.38 -19.35 14.41
N ASP A 174 7.12 -20.38 14.04
CA ASP A 174 8.53 -20.55 14.40
C ASP A 174 9.41 -19.47 13.78
N LEU A 175 9.25 -19.20 12.49
CA LEU A 175 9.96 -18.13 11.80
C LEU A 175 9.64 -16.76 12.42
N ARG A 176 8.36 -16.50 12.77
CA ARG A 176 7.96 -15.28 13.47
C ARG A 176 8.66 -15.14 14.82
N ARG A 177 8.70 -16.22 15.62
CA ARG A 177 9.40 -16.23 16.93
C ARG A 177 10.88 -15.95 16.75
N LYS A 178 11.55 -16.63 15.82
CA LYS A 178 12.98 -16.44 15.51
C LYS A 178 13.27 -15.00 15.05
N ALA A 179 12.45 -14.45 14.15
CA ALA A 179 12.59 -13.08 13.66
C ALA A 179 12.45 -12.05 14.79
N ARG A 180 11.40 -12.17 15.62
CA ARG A 180 11.20 -11.26 16.76
C ARG A 180 12.32 -11.37 17.80
N ALA A 181 12.81 -12.58 18.07
CA ALA A 181 13.95 -12.80 18.96
C ALA A 181 15.25 -12.16 18.43
N ALA A 182 15.39 -12.07 17.10
CA ALA A 182 16.49 -11.37 16.43
C ALA A 182 16.27 -9.84 16.30
N GLY A 183 15.20 -9.29 16.90
CA GLY A 183 14.89 -7.86 16.85
C GLY A 183 14.31 -7.39 15.51
N LEU A 184 13.81 -8.32 14.67
CA LEU A 184 13.21 -7.99 13.38
C LEU A 184 11.71 -7.77 13.48
N THR A 185 11.20 -6.85 12.67
CA THR A 185 9.77 -6.72 12.41
C THR A 185 9.26 -8.01 11.75
N ALA A 186 8.24 -8.63 12.36
CA ALA A 186 7.66 -9.87 11.87
C ALA A 186 6.15 -9.91 12.15
N GLU A 187 5.36 -9.74 11.09
CA GLU A 187 3.91 -9.59 11.15
C GLU A 187 3.19 -10.66 10.33
N VAL A 188 2.18 -11.27 10.95
CA VAL A 188 1.41 -12.37 10.37
C VAL A 188 0.07 -11.84 9.90
N VAL A 189 -0.31 -12.23 8.69
CA VAL A 189 -1.64 -12.01 8.13
C VAL A 189 -2.48 -13.27 8.30
N GLN A 190 -3.75 -13.05 8.60
CA GLN A 190 -4.76 -14.08 8.70
C GLN A 190 -5.86 -13.82 7.68
N ASP A 191 -6.41 -14.88 7.11
CA ASP A 191 -7.54 -14.76 6.21
C ASP A 191 -8.82 -14.42 7.00
N ALA A 192 -9.59 -13.45 6.51
CA ALA A 192 -10.81 -13.02 7.16
C ALA A 192 -12.00 -13.99 6.93
N GLY A 193 -11.80 -15.10 6.22
CA GLY A 193 -12.84 -16.11 5.96
C GLY A 193 -13.81 -15.72 4.84
N ARG A 194 -13.39 -14.87 3.90
CA ARG A 194 -14.21 -14.46 2.72
C ARG A 194 -13.96 -15.32 1.49
N THR A 195 -13.33 -16.47 1.68
CA THR A 195 -12.88 -17.35 0.60
C THR A 195 -12.94 -18.80 1.07
N GLN A 196 -12.53 -19.74 0.21
CA GLN A 196 -12.44 -21.17 0.47
C GLN A 196 -11.49 -21.60 1.62
N ILE A 197 -10.76 -20.65 2.24
CA ILE A 197 -9.88 -20.93 3.38
C ILE A 197 -10.63 -20.67 4.68
N GLU A 198 -10.45 -21.55 5.67
CA GLU A 198 -11.01 -21.40 7.00
C GLU A 198 -10.65 -20.04 7.63
N ALA A 199 -11.67 -19.34 8.14
CA ALA A 199 -11.51 -18.04 8.77
C ALA A 199 -10.46 -18.07 9.89
N GLY A 200 -9.58 -17.08 9.93
CA GLY A 200 -8.49 -16.99 10.93
C GLY A 200 -7.25 -17.81 10.57
N SER A 201 -7.24 -18.50 9.43
CA SER A 201 -6.05 -19.20 8.94
C SER A 201 -4.90 -18.24 8.72
N VAL A 202 -3.74 -18.55 9.30
CA VAL A 202 -2.48 -17.85 9.04
C VAL A 202 -2.06 -18.08 7.60
N THR A 203 -1.93 -17.03 6.79
CA THR A 203 -1.65 -17.10 5.34
C THR A 203 -0.22 -16.73 5.01
N VAL A 204 0.22 -15.54 5.43
CA VAL A 204 1.50 -14.95 5.06
C VAL A 204 2.18 -14.34 6.29
N LEU A 205 3.50 -14.50 6.38
CA LEU A 205 4.36 -13.81 7.33
C LEU A 205 5.26 -12.81 6.58
N GLY A 206 5.19 -11.54 6.95
CA GLY A 206 6.18 -10.54 6.56
C GLY A 206 7.34 -10.53 7.55
N VAL A 207 8.59 -10.51 7.06
CA VAL A 207 9.82 -10.39 7.87
C VAL A 207 10.70 -9.26 7.32
N GLY A 208 10.95 -8.25 8.15
CA GLY A 208 11.58 -6.99 7.76
C GLY A 208 10.54 -5.88 7.54
N PRO A 209 10.85 -4.82 6.76
CA PRO A 209 12.14 -4.52 6.15
C PRO A 209 13.31 -4.50 7.14
N ALA A 210 14.44 -5.10 6.77
CA ALA A 210 15.68 -5.11 7.56
C ALA A 210 16.89 -5.42 6.67
N PRO A 211 18.13 -5.21 7.15
CA PRO A 211 19.34 -5.58 6.42
C PRO A 211 19.31 -7.03 5.97
N LYS A 212 19.73 -7.28 4.74
CA LYS A 212 19.67 -8.59 4.07
C LYS A 212 20.26 -9.71 4.92
N SER A 213 21.44 -9.52 5.49
CA SER A 213 22.13 -10.48 6.36
C SER A 213 21.31 -10.85 7.61
N ALA A 214 20.57 -9.91 8.19
CA ALA A 214 19.74 -10.15 9.36
C ALA A 214 18.49 -10.96 8.98
N VAL A 215 17.85 -10.64 7.86
CA VAL A 215 16.69 -11.38 7.34
C VAL A 215 17.09 -12.81 6.92
N ASP A 216 18.23 -12.97 6.25
CA ASP A 216 18.69 -14.27 5.75
C ASP A 216 19.06 -15.27 6.84
N LYS A 217 19.46 -14.80 8.04
CA LYS A 217 19.62 -15.69 9.21
C LYS A 217 18.34 -16.42 9.58
N VAL A 218 17.17 -15.84 9.26
CA VAL A 218 15.87 -16.42 9.57
C VAL A 218 15.30 -17.15 8.36
N THR A 219 15.37 -16.56 7.17
CA THR A 219 14.61 -17.04 6.00
C THR A 219 15.48 -17.61 4.87
N GLY A 220 16.81 -17.58 4.97
CA GLY A 220 17.71 -17.92 3.87
C GLY A 220 17.69 -19.38 3.40
N HIS A 221 17.11 -20.27 4.21
CA HIS A 221 16.94 -21.70 3.87
C HIS A 221 15.62 -22.00 3.14
N LEU A 222 14.72 -21.02 3.05
CA LEU A 222 13.41 -21.19 2.43
C LEU A 222 13.51 -21.08 0.91
N LYS A 223 12.61 -21.76 0.20
CA LYS A 223 12.54 -21.74 -1.26
C LYS A 223 11.74 -20.54 -1.74
N LEU A 224 12.05 -20.04 -2.94
CA LEU A 224 11.21 -19.07 -3.64
C LEU A 224 9.81 -19.66 -3.88
N LEU A 225 8.78 -18.80 -3.79
CA LEU A 225 7.38 -19.15 -4.01
C LEU A 225 7.11 -19.54 -5.48
#